data_AF-J3PKH5-F1
#
_entry.id   AF-J3PKH5-F1
#
_cell.length_a   1.000
_cell.length_b   1.000
_cell.length_c   1.000
_cell.angle_alpha   90.00
_cell.angle_beta   90.00
_cell.angle_gamma   90.00
#
_symmetry.space_group_name_H-M   'P 1'
#
loop_
_entity.id
_entity.type
_entity.pdbx_description
1 polymer ?
#
loop_
_entity_poly.entity_id
_entity_poly.type
_entity_poly.pdbx_seq_one_letter_code
_entity_poly.pdbx_strand_id
1 'polypeptide(L)'
;MFPNMFPPPPSAQVDWDSHNSTRHVEVDGHIEARYDTSRGQWAEPRLVSSGNTAATAGQHCSETMVALRHVTPWGDKLVVFRPDFHAARMAQSAAASTGLPPPPLGLFTECVRRAVAANAEFVPPAESEGMLSIRAVLAGASAEDAVLSVHLQPAVHSFDAAPQDALLSESDGVVRLQLCEAAAAAAAPYSDDRPAHELLGLRPDNTLVMAESAAAHPVASALARLAERGGFRVERCPAAELALALPLLAEAVAVGDDSVVPVRRVDGAALPDADATGLMGVAQHLLGVVRGVRGDSEGWCAEVRPTDGEVAALVEKEEERLAAPAGPLLGGLWAPGPGPCVAREC
;
A
#
# COMPACT_ATOMS: atom_id res chain seq x y z
N MET A 1 -11.52 17.15 -29.19
CA MET A 1 -10.12 16.65 -29.19
C MET A 1 -9.65 16.78 -27.75
N PHE A 2 -9.47 15.67 -27.04
CA PHE A 2 -9.01 15.66 -25.64
C PHE A 2 -7.53 15.22 -25.55
N PRO A 3 -6.54 15.93 -26.16
CA PRO A 3 -5.15 15.52 -26.09
C PRO A 3 -4.51 16.09 -24.82
N ASN A 4 -4.85 15.53 -23.65
CA ASN A 4 -4.10 15.55 -22.37
C ASN A 4 -5.06 15.21 -21.23
N MET A 5 -5.45 13.95 -21.11
CA MET A 5 -6.39 13.53 -20.07
C MET A 5 -5.83 12.37 -19.24
N PHE A 6 -4.51 12.26 -19.16
CA PHE A 6 -3.86 11.37 -18.20
C PHE A 6 -3.25 12.19 -17.06
N PRO A 7 -3.57 11.84 -15.80
CA PRO A 7 -4.58 10.86 -15.41
C PRO A 7 -6.02 11.34 -15.69
N PRO A 8 -6.97 10.42 -15.92
CA PRO A 8 -8.39 10.75 -15.88
C PRO A 8 -8.78 11.27 -14.48
N PRO A 9 -9.92 11.97 -14.36
CA PRO A 9 -10.46 12.31 -13.04
C PRO A 9 -10.73 11.03 -12.22
N PRO A 10 -10.65 11.09 -10.87
CA PRO A 10 -11.06 9.99 -10.02
C PRO A 10 -12.49 9.53 -10.34
N SER A 11 -12.72 8.22 -10.27
CA SER A 11 -14.01 7.64 -10.63
C SER A 11 -15.13 8.18 -9.75
N ALA A 12 -16.23 8.62 -10.37
CA ALA A 12 -17.42 9.10 -9.65
C ALA A 12 -18.25 7.95 -9.03
N GLN A 13 -17.87 6.70 -9.29
CA GLN A 13 -18.54 5.51 -8.73
C GLN A 13 -18.06 5.16 -7.32
N VAL A 14 -16.95 5.75 -6.89
CA VAL A 14 -16.37 5.52 -5.55
C VAL A 14 -16.66 6.74 -4.67
N ASP A 15 -17.22 6.49 -3.49
CA ASP A 15 -17.44 7.52 -2.46
C ASP A 15 -16.13 7.77 -1.69
N TRP A 16 -15.24 8.59 -2.24
CA TRP A 16 -13.89 8.83 -1.70
C TRP A 16 -13.86 9.40 -0.26
N ASP A 17 -14.98 9.93 0.24
CA ASP A 17 -15.09 10.51 1.58
C ASP A 17 -15.45 9.46 2.66
N SER A 18 -15.79 8.23 2.27
CA SER A 18 -16.19 7.15 3.17
C SER A 18 -15.09 6.10 3.31
N HIS A 19 -14.54 5.92 4.52
CA HIS A 19 -13.47 4.92 4.80
C HIS A 19 -13.83 3.48 4.41
N ASN A 20 -15.13 3.16 4.26
CA ASN A 20 -15.61 1.83 3.90
C ASN A 20 -15.88 1.64 2.41
N SER A 21 -15.98 2.72 1.62
CA SER A 21 -16.34 2.66 0.19
C SER A 21 -15.24 2.05 -0.69
N THR A 22 -14.00 2.04 -0.19
CA THR A 22 -12.82 1.46 -0.86
C THR A 22 -12.78 -0.06 -0.72
N ARG A 23 -13.55 -0.64 0.21
CA ARG A 23 -13.66 -2.09 0.38
C ARG A 23 -14.57 -2.64 -0.72
N HIS A 24 -14.03 -3.49 -1.59
CA HIS A 24 -14.73 -4.18 -2.70
C HIS A 24 -14.96 -3.34 -3.97
N VAL A 25 -14.14 -2.31 -4.23
CA VAL A 25 -14.13 -1.67 -5.55
C VAL A 25 -13.55 -2.66 -6.57
N GLU A 26 -14.36 -3.05 -7.55
CA GLU A 26 -13.89 -3.83 -8.69
C GLU A 26 -13.15 -2.89 -9.65
N VAL A 27 -11.85 -3.13 -9.79
CA VAL A 27 -10.98 -2.40 -10.72
C VAL A 27 -11.00 -3.06 -12.10
N ASP A 28 -10.44 -2.42 -13.13
CA ASP A 28 -10.53 -2.89 -14.52
C ASP A 28 -9.81 -4.21 -14.81
N GLY A 29 -8.92 -4.61 -13.91
CA GLY A 29 -8.18 -5.85 -13.96
C GLY A 29 -6.79 -5.74 -13.34
N HIS A 30 -6.02 -6.81 -13.50
CA HIS A 30 -4.64 -6.90 -13.03
C HIS A 30 -3.69 -7.14 -14.20
N ILE A 31 -2.40 -6.85 -14.01
CA ILE A 31 -1.38 -7.17 -14.99
C ILE A 31 -0.75 -8.52 -14.66
N GLU A 32 -0.57 -9.38 -15.67
CA GLU A 32 0.23 -10.61 -15.55
C GLU A 32 1.40 -10.60 -16.53
N ALA A 33 2.55 -11.10 -16.08
CA ALA A 33 3.64 -11.58 -16.93
C ALA A 33 3.94 -13.02 -16.54
N ARG A 34 4.11 -13.90 -17.54
CA ARG A 34 4.37 -15.33 -17.32
C ARG A 34 5.80 -15.68 -17.70
N TYR A 35 6.44 -16.51 -16.91
CA TYR A 35 7.74 -17.07 -17.23
C TYR A 35 7.56 -18.32 -18.09
N ASP A 36 8.13 -18.31 -19.29
CA ASP A 36 8.21 -19.46 -20.18
C ASP A 36 9.51 -20.21 -19.90
N THR A 37 9.37 -21.35 -19.25
CA THR A 37 10.47 -22.26 -18.89
C THR A 37 11.21 -22.81 -20.09
N SER A 38 10.50 -23.11 -21.17
CA SER A 38 11.08 -23.65 -22.40
C SER A 38 12.00 -22.65 -23.09
N ARG A 39 11.76 -21.34 -22.87
CA ARG A 39 12.54 -20.23 -23.45
C ARG A 39 13.46 -19.54 -22.45
N GLY A 40 13.31 -19.84 -21.16
CA GLY A 40 14.00 -19.16 -20.06
C GLY A 40 13.70 -17.67 -20.01
N GLN A 41 12.50 -17.24 -20.41
CA GLN A 41 12.18 -15.84 -20.67
C GLN A 41 10.80 -15.47 -20.14
N TRP A 42 10.68 -14.23 -19.68
CA TRP A 42 9.41 -13.64 -19.33
C TRP A 42 8.67 -13.17 -20.58
N ALA A 43 7.38 -13.49 -20.65
CA ALA A 43 6.47 -12.95 -21.64
C ALA A 43 6.17 -11.47 -21.38
N GLU A 44 5.72 -10.79 -22.44
CA GLU A 44 5.24 -9.42 -22.35
C GLU A 44 4.06 -9.33 -21.36
N PRO A 45 4.01 -8.29 -20.50
CA PRO A 45 2.91 -8.08 -19.57
C PRO A 45 1.56 -7.94 -20.31
N ARG A 46 0.47 -8.39 -19.70
CA ARG A 46 -0.87 -8.28 -20.28
C ARG A 46 -1.88 -7.90 -19.21
N LEU A 47 -2.83 -7.06 -19.59
CA LEU A 47 -4.02 -6.80 -18.78
C LEU A 47 -4.95 -8.02 -18.86
N VAL A 48 -5.37 -8.49 -17.69
CA VAL A 48 -6.34 -9.56 -17.52
C VAL A 48 -7.56 -8.93 -16.85
N SER A 49 -8.66 -8.84 -17.59
CA SER A 49 -9.95 -8.35 -17.07
C SER A 49 -10.48 -9.27 -15.98
N SER A 50 -11.21 -8.71 -15.01
CA SER A 50 -11.67 -9.42 -13.82
C SER A 50 -12.41 -10.72 -14.15
N GLY A 51 -11.82 -11.83 -13.71
CA GLY A 51 -12.33 -13.19 -13.94
C GLY A 51 -11.22 -14.22 -13.70
N ASN A 52 -11.19 -14.76 -12.48
CA ASN A 52 -10.15 -15.63 -11.89
C ASN A 52 -8.84 -14.91 -11.51
N THR A 53 -8.69 -14.68 -10.20
CA THR A 53 -7.38 -14.61 -9.55
C THR A 53 -6.66 -15.96 -9.74
N ALA A 54 -5.44 -15.97 -10.26
CA ALA A 54 -4.62 -17.18 -10.25
C ALA A 54 -4.51 -17.69 -8.80
N ALA A 55 -4.92 -18.94 -8.57
CA ALA A 55 -4.87 -19.56 -7.26
C ALA A 55 -3.43 -19.56 -6.74
N THR A 56 -3.19 -18.91 -5.60
CA THR A 56 -1.87 -18.86 -4.93
C THR A 56 -1.57 -20.14 -4.14
N ALA A 57 -1.86 -21.30 -4.74
CA ALA A 57 -1.54 -22.59 -4.14
C ALA A 57 -0.07 -22.94 -4.49
N GLY A 58 0.88 -22.48 -3.66
CA GLY A 58 2.31 -22.80 -3.84
C GLY A 58 3.26 -21.78 -3.22
N GLN A 59 4.55 -21.95 -3.53
CA GLN A 59 5.61 -20.99 -3.18
C GLN A 59 5.31 -19.64 -3.84
N HIS A 60 5.37 -18.58 -3.05
CA HIS A 60 5.17 -17.22 -3.54
C HIS A 60 5.95 -16.21 -2.69
N CYS A 61 6.21 -15.05 -3.27
CA CYS A 61 6.59 -13.85 -2.54
C CYS A 61 5.78 -12.67 -3.08
N SER A 62 5.61 -11.65 -2.25
CA SER A 62 4.82 -10.48 -2.62
C SER A 62 5.43 -9.19 -2.14
N GLU A 63 5.14 -8.13 -2.88
CA GLU A 63 5.43 -6.74 -2.53
C GLU A 63 4.12 -5.97 -2.49
N THR A 64 3.99 -5.10 -1.49
CA THR A 64 2.90 -4.13 -1.41
C THR A 64 3.48 -2.74 -1.56
N MET A 65 2.91 -1.94 -2.45
CA MET A 65 3.32 -0.57 -2.70
C MET A 65 2.10 0.32 -2.91
N VAL A 66 2.33 1.62 -3.07
CA VAL A 66 1.26 2.62 -3.13
C VAL A 66 1.42 3.51 -4.35
N ALA A 67 0.30 3.78 -5.01
CA ALA A 67 0.18 4.81 -6.04
C ALA A 67 -0.68 5.97 -5.55
N LEU A 68 -0.27 7.19 -5.94
CA LEU A 68 -0.92 8.43 -5.52
C LEU A 68 -1.07 9.39 -6.69
N ARG A 69 -2.08 10.25 -6.56
CA ARG A 69 -2.29 11.41 -7.44
C ARG A 69 -1.55 12.62 -6.89
N HIS A 70 -0.68 13.21 -7.70
CA HIS A 70 -0.03 14.49 -7.41
C HIS A 70 -0.70 15.58 -8.24
N VAL A 71 -1.25 16.58 -7.57
CA VAL A 71 -1.79 17.78 -8.22
C VAL A 71 -0.68 18.82 -8.30
N THR A 72 -0.38 19.31 -9.51
CA THR A 72 0.64 20.33 -9.71
C THR A 72 0.09 21.51 -10.52
N PRO A 73 0.70 22.70 -10.43
CA PRO A 73 0.32 23.83 -11.29
C PRO A 73 0.43 23.56 -12.79
N TRP A 74 1.14 22.50 -13.20
CA TRP A 74 1.37 22.12 -14.59
C TRP A 74 0.51 20.94 -15.06
N GLY A 75 -0.37 20.44 -14.19
CA GLY A 75 -1.22 19.29 -14.44
C GLY A 75 -1.01 18.17 -13.43
N ASP A 76 -2.02 17.31 -13.32
CA ASP A 76 -1.99 16.16 -12.45
C ASP A 76 -1.07 15.07 -13.01
N LYS A 77 -0.49 14.28 -12.12
CA LYS A 77 0.25 13.07 -12.49
C LYS A 77 -0.02 11.97 -11.48
N LEU A 78 0.17 10.72 -11.90
CA LEU A 78 0.18 9.58 -11.00
C LEU A 78 1.62 9.19 -10.72
N VAL A 79 1.89 8.80 -9.49
CA VAL A 79 3.20 8.31 -9.08
C VAL A 79 3.08 7.01 -8.31
N VAL A 80 4.14 6.21 -8.35
CA VAL A 80 4.32 5.03 -7.48
C VAL A 80 5.50 5.30 -6.55
N PHE A 81 5.34 5.01 -5.27
CA PHE A 81 6.42 5.16 -4.30
C PHE A 81 7.41 3.98 -4.41
N ARG A 82 8.65 4.29 -4.78
CA ARG A 82 9.84 3.42 -4.81
C ARG A 82 9.67 2.07 -5.52
N PRO A 83 9.07 2.00 -6.74
CA PRO A 83 8.81 0.72 -7.40
C PRO A 83 10.09 -0.07 -7.74
N ASP A 84 11.22 0.61 -7.94
CA ASP A 84 12.53 0.01 -8.14
C ASP A 84 13.08 -0.67 -6.89
N PHE A 85 12.84 -0.08 -5.71
CA PHE A 85 13.18 -0.68 -4.43
C PHE A 85 12.38 -1.97 -4.19
N HIS A 86 11.07 -1.94 -4.45
CA HIS A 86 10.20 -3.12 -4.36
C HIS A 86 10.63 -4.23 -5.33
N ALA A 87 10.98 -3.88 -6.57
CA ALA A 87 11.46 -4.84 -7.55
C ALA A 87 12.76 -5.54 -7.09
N ALA A 88 13.70 -4.77 -6.52
CA ALA A 88 14.95 -5.33 -5.99
C ALA A 88 14.70 -6.28 -4.80
N ARG A 89 13.76 -5.92 -3.92
CA ARG A 89 13.33 -6.80 -2.81
C ARG A 89 12.71 -8.09 -3.30
N MET A 90 11.75 -8.01 -4.23
CA MET A 90 11.12 -9.21 -4.80
C MET A 90 12.17 -10.13 -5.44
N ALA A 91 13.15 -9.58 -6.16
CA ALA A 91 14.21 -10.39 -6.75
C ALA A 91 15.06 -11.10 -5.68
N GLN A 92 15.35 -10.43 -4.56
CA GLN A 92 16.05 -11.04 -3.43
C GLN A 92 15.22 -12.14 -2.77
N SER A 93 13.93 -11.88 -2.48
CA SER A 93 13.01 -12.87 -1.91
C SER A 93 12.82 -14.08 -2.83
N ALA A 94 12.73 -13.85 -4.14
CA ALA A 94 12.62 -14.89 -5.14
C ALA A 94 13.82 -15.85 -5.05
N ALA A 95 15.04 -15.28 -5.06
CA ALA A 95 16.30 -16.01 -4.99
C ALA A 95 16.53 -16.71 -3.64
N ALA A 96 16.16 -16.06 -2.53
CA ALA A 96 16.48 -16.55 -1.18
C ALA A 96 15.48 -17.59 -0.66
N SER A 97 14.20 -17.49 -1.01
CA SER A 97 13.13 -18.18 -0.26
C SER A 97 12.17 -19.00 -1.11
N THR A 98 12.02 -18.67 -2.39
CA THR A 98 10.99 -19.32 -3.24
C THR A 98 11.56 -20.25 -4.30
N GLY A 99 12.80 -20.05 -4.74
CA GLY A 99 13.36 -20.76 -5.89
C GLY A 99 12.72 -20.40 -7.23
N LEU A 100 11.81 -19.42 -7.25
CA LEU A 100 11.17 -18.91 -8.45
C LEU A 100 12.15 -18.04 -9.25
N PRO A 101 12.03 -18.00 -10.59
CA PRO A 101 12.83 -17.10 -11.41
C PRO A 101 12.50 -15.65 -11.01
N PRO A 102 13.49 -14.80 -10.68
CA PRO A 102 13.23 -13.41 -10.37
C PRO A 102 12.81 -12.65 -11.64
N PRO A 103 11.75 -11.82 -11.60
CA PRO A 103 11.44 -10.94 -12.70
C PRO A 103 12.56 -9.90 -12.88
N PRO A 104 12.99 -9.58 -14.12
CA PRO A 104 13.87 -8.46 -14.37
C PRO A 104 13.29 -7.16 -13.81
N LEU A 105 14.14 -6.29 -13.26
CA LEU A 105 13.73 -5.00 -12.68
C LEU A 105 12.84 -4.18 -13.62
N GLY A 106 13.20 -4.10 -14.90
CA GLY A 106 12.42 -3.40 -15.93
C GLY A 106 11.06 -4.04 -16.20
N LEU A 107 10.95 -5.37 -16.15
CA LEU A 107 9.67 -6.07 -16.31
C LEU A 107 8.74 -5.79 -15.12
N PHE A 108 9.26 -5.88 -13.90
CA PHE A 108 8.48 -5.62 -12.69
C PHE A 108 7.92 -4.19 -12.70
N THR A 109 8.79 -3.21 -12.92
CA THR A 109 8.40 -1.79 -12.94
C THR A 109 7.43 -1.48 -14.08
N GLU A 110 7.59 -2.13 -15.23
CA GLU A 110 6.62 -2.03 -16.33
C GLU A 110 5.26 -2.65 -15.98
N CYS A 111 5.22 -3.83 -15.33
CA CYS A 111 3.97 -4.41 -14.86
C CYS A 111 3.22 -3.47 -13.91
N VAL A 112 3.94 -2.87 -12.95
CA VAL A 112 3.39 -1.90 -12.01
C VAL A 112 2.88 -0.64 -12.73
N ARG A 113 3.68 -0.07 -13.63
CA ARG A 113 3.30 1.12 -14.43
C ARG A 113 2.01 0.87 -15.21
N ARG A 114 1.93 -0.27 -15.91
CA ARG A 114 0.75 -0.66 -16.70
C ARG A 114 -0.47 -0.91 -15.83
N ALA A 115 -0.29 -1.53 -14.68
CA ALA A 115 -1.37 -1.80 -13.74
C ALA A 115 -2.00 -0.50 -13.24
N VAL A 116 -1.17 0.49 -12.87
CA VAL A 116 -1.66 1.80 -12.43
C VAL A 116 -2.26 2.60 -13.59
N ALA A 117 -1.64 2.56 -14.78
CA ALA A 117 -2.15 3.26 -15.95
C ALA A 117 -3.53 2.74 -16.39
N ALA A 118 -3.72 1.42 -16.40
CA ALA A 118 -5.00 0.79 -16.75
C ALA A 118 -6.10 1.14 -15.74
N ASN A 119 -5.74 1.30 -14.46
CA ASN A 119 -6.67 1.56 -13.35
C ASN A 119 -6.62 3.02 -12.86
N ALA A 120 -6.24 3.96 -13.73
CA ALA A 120 -5.90 5.32 -13.31
C ALA A 120 -7.06 6.12 -12.67
N GLU A 121 -8.32 5.79 -13.02
CA GLU A 121 -9.50 6.40 -12.40
C GLU A 121 -9.72 5.94 -10.95
N PHE A 122 -9.14 4.81 -10.56
CA PHE A 122 -9.23 4.27 -9.20
C PHE A 122 -8.12 4.81 -8.28
N VAL A 123 -7.21 5.64 -8.79
CA VAL A 123 -6.29 6.40 -7.91
C VAL A 123 -7.06 7.52 -7.22
N PRO A 124 -7.14 7.51 -5.88
CA PRO A 124 -7.96 8.46 -5.14
C PRO A 124 -7.60 9.93 -5.41
N PRO A 125 -8.54 10.86 -5.15
CA PRO A 125 -8.24 12.30 -5.14
C PRO A 125 -7.09 12.63 -4.20
N ALA A 126 -6.29 13.64 -4.55
CA ALA A 126 -5.08 14.00 -3.81
C ALA A 126 -5.38 14.54 -2.40
N GLU A 127 -6.55 15.16 -2.24
CA GLU A 127 -7.11 15.72 -1.02
C GLU A 127 -7.70 14.67 -0.07
N SER A 128 -7.94 13.44 -0.54
CA SER A 128 -8.47 12.37 0.29
C SER A 128 -7.35 11.66 1.07
N GLU A 129 -7.72 10.95 2.14
CA GLU A 129 -6.81 10.05 2.87
C GLU A 129 -6.51 8.75 2.08
N GLY A 130 -7.08 8.60 0.89
CA GLY A 130 -6.97 7.41 0.06
C GLY A 130 -5.66 7.30 -0.71
N MET A 131 -5.23 6.07 -0.97
CA MET A 131 -4.16 5.69 -1.90
C MET A 131 -4.58 4.44 -2.70
N LEU A 132 -3.97 4.21 -3.85
CA LEU A 132 -4.16 2.95 -4.58
C LEU A 132 -3.11 1.96 -4.10
N SER A 133 -3.52 0.95 -3.31
CA SER A 133 -2.67 -0.16 -2.92
C SER A 133 -2.39 -1.04 -4.13
N ILE A 134 -1.14 -1.42 -4.30
CA ILE A 134 -0.66 -2.26 -5.39
C ILE A 134 0.00 -3.48 -4.74
N ARG A 135 -0.49 -4.67 -5.07
CA ARG A 135 0.06 -5.93 -4.61
C ARG A 135 0.65 -6.70 -5.78
N ALA A 136 1.98 -6.73 -5.85
CA ALA A 136 2.71 -7.56 -6.80
C ALA A 136 2.97 -8.93 -6.15
N VAL A 137 2.58 -10.00 -6.83
CA VAL A 137 2.75 -11.39 -6.36
C VAL A 137 3.51 -12.17 -7.41
N LEU A 138 4.64 -12.73 -7.02
CA LEU A 138 5.38 -13.72 -7.78
C LEU A 138 5.03 -15.10 -7.21
N ALA A 139 4.40 -15.95 -8.02
CA ALA A 139 3.95 -17.27 -7.61
C ALA A 139 4.32 -18.35 -8.63
N GLY A 140 4.53 -19.57 -8.15
CA GLY A 140 4.57 -20.76 -9.02
C GLY A 140 3.18 -21.07 -9.58
N ALA A 141 3.06 -21.22 -10.89
CA ALA A 141 1.81 -21.56 -11.58
C ALA A 141 1.72 -23.05 -11.94
N SER A 142 2.87 -23.73 -12.08
CA SER A 142 3.00 -25.17 -12.26
C SER A 142 4.34 -25.62 -11.66
N ALA A 143 4.73 -26.90 -11.82
CA ALA A 143 6.01 -27.41 -11.31
C ALA A 143 7.24 -26.65 -11.87
N GLU A 144 7.10 -25.96 -13.01
CA GLU A 144 8.19 -25.22 -13.63
C GLU A 144 7.80 -23.77 -14.00
N ASP A 145 6.52 -23.43 -14.20
CA ASP A 145 6.11 -22.08 -14.62
C ASP A 145 5.91 -21.12 -13.44
N ALA A 146 6.23 -19.84 -13.66
CA ALA A 146 6.01 -18.76 -12.70
C ALA A 146 5.18 -17.62 -13.30
N VAL A 147 4.44 -16.91 -12.45
CA VAL A 147 3.62 -15.76 -12.83
C VAL A 147 3.94 -14.61 -11.89
N LEU A 148 4.25 -13.45 -12.47
CA LEU A 148 4.19 -12.17 -11.79
C LEU A 148 2.82 -11.56 -12.08
N SER A 149 2.03 -11.32 -11.02
CA SER A 149 0.73 -10.66 -11.12
C SER A 149 0.70 -9.39 -10.28
N VAL A 150 0.11 -8.31 -10.79
CA VAL A 150 0.02 -7.01 -10.11
C VAL A 150 -1.43 -6.61 -9.97
N HIS A 151 -1.93 -6.71 -8.74
CA HIS A 151 -3.31 -6.42 -8.35
C HIS A 151 -3.39 -5.04 -7.72
N LEU A 152 -4.53 -4.37 -7.87
CA LEU A 152 -4.73 -3.04 -7.29
C LEU A 152 -6.04 -2.96 -6.53
N GLN A 153 -6.04 -2.17 -5.47
CA GLN A 153 -7.24 -1.88 -4.70
C GLN A 153 -7.13 -0.49 -4.07
N PRO A 154 -8.15 0.37 -4.17
CA PRO A 154 -8.23 1.57 -3.36
C PRO A 154 -8.16 1.23 -1.86
N ALA A 155 -7.40 2.00 -1.10
CA ALA A 155 -7.20 1.85 0.34
C ALA A 155 -7.10 3.22 1.01
N VAL A 156 -7.17 3.24 2.34
CA VAL A 156 -6.93 4.44 3.16
C VAL A 156 -5.66 4.22 3.98
N HIS A 157 -4.80 5.24 4.05
CA HIS A 157 -3.55 5.13 4.80
C HIS A 157 -3.72 5.43 6.29
N SER A 158 -2.76 4.99 7.10
CA SER A 158 -2.81 5.18 8.56
C SER A 158 -1.66 6.03 9.12
N PHE A 159 -1.17 7.02 8.37
CA PHE A 159 -0.14 7.97 8.84
C PHE A 159 -0.63 8.93 9.94
N ASP A 160 -1.94 9.14 10.05
CA ASP A 160 -2.57 9.99 11.07
C ASP A 160 -3.34 9.17 12.12
N ALA A 161 -3.03 7.88 12.25
CA ALA A 161 -3.69 7.02 13.21
C ALA A 161 -3.38 7.44 14.65
N ALA A 162 -4.39 7.34 15.52
CA ALA A 162 -4.20 7.52 16.95
C ALA A 162 -3.22 6.48 17.52
N PRO A 163 -2.47 6.79 18.59
CA PRO A 163 -1.53 5.85 19.19
C PRO A 163 -2.17 4.52 19.60
N GLN A 164 -1.54 3.40 19.21
CA GLN A 164 -2.05 2.05 19.45
C GLN A 164 -1.16 1.25 20.39
N ASP A 165 -1.76 0.25 21.05
CA ASP A 165 -0.99 -0.79 21.74
C ASP A 165 -0.48 -1.79 20.69
N ALA A 166 0.68 -2.37 20.93
CA ALA A 166 1.28 -3.35 20.06
C ALA A 166 1.83 -4.54 20.86
N LEU A 167 1.99 -5.66 20.18
CA LEU A 167 2.69 -6.83 20.67
C LEU A 167 3.98 -7.02 19.89
N LEU A 168 5.05 -7.34 20.59
CA LEU A 168 6.33 -7.64 19.99
C LEU A 168 6.36 -9.10 19.53
N SER A 169 6.85 -9.33 18.32
CA SER A 169 7.19 -10.66 17.84
C SER A 169 8.64 -10.66 17.36
N GLU A 170 9.40 -11.66 17.79
CA GLU A 170 10.77 -11.90 17.32
C GLU A 170 10.85 -13.31 16.73
N SER A 171 11.27 -13.41 15.46
CA SER A 171 11.54 -14.69 14.80
C SER A 171 12.68 -14.51 13.82
N ASP A 172 13.63 -15.46 13.82
CA ASP A 172 14.73 -15.54 12.85
C ASP A 172 15.52 -14.21 12.65
N GLY A 173 15.75 -13.47 13.75
CA GLY A 173 16.48 -12.20 13.70
C GLY A 173 15.67 -11.03 13.11
N VAL A 174 14.35 -11.16 13.03
CA VAL A 174 13.42 -10.10 12.65
C VAL A 174 12.54 -9.75 13.84
N VAL A 175 12.42 -8.45 14.13
CA VAL A 175 11.50 -7.93 15.13
C VAL A 175 10.34 -7.24 14.42
N ARG A 176 9.13 -7.61 14.81
CA ARG A 176 7.87 -7.08 14.27
C ARG A 176 6.98 -6.59 15.38
N LEU A 177 6.16 -5.60 15.05
CA LEU A 177 5.02 -5.18 15.86
C LEU A 177 3.72 -5.66 15.23
N GLN A 178 2.86 -6.22 16.06
CA GLN A 178 1.47 -6.51 15.73
C GLN A 178 0.58 -5.51 16.48
N LEU A 179 -0.09 -4.63 15.74
CA LEU A 179 -0.97 -3.62 16.33
C LEU A 179 -2.24 -4.27 16.91
N CYS A 180 -2.62 -3.82 18.11
CA CYS A 180 -3.85 -4.19 18.78
C CYS A 180 -4.95 -3.22 18.36
N GLU A 181 -5.81 -3.61 17.42
CA GLU A 181 -6.97 -2.78 17.06
C GLU A 181 -7.89 -2.56 18.28
N ALA A 182 -8.32 -1.31 18.48
CA ALA A 182 -9.16 -0.89 19.61
C ALA A 182 -10.52 -1.62 19.70
N ALA A 183 -10.96 -2.32 18.65
CA ALA A 183 -12.23 -3.06 18.61
C ALA A 183 -12.10 -4.59 18.68
N ALA A 184 -10.88 -5.16 18.62
CA ALA A 184 -10.68 -6.61 18.49
C ALA A 184 -9.91 -7.26 19.65
N ALA A 185 -9.65 -6.52 20.74
CA ALA A 185 -8.90 -7.04 21.88
C ALA A 185 -9.64 -8.11 22.72
N ALA A 186 -10.85 -8.57 22.34
CA ALA A 186 -11.67 -9.42 23.20
C ALA A 186 -12.10 -10.80 22.66
N ALA A 187 -11.93 -11.17 21.38
CA ALA A 187 -12.57 -12.41 20.91
C ALA A 187 -12.03 -13.08 19.63
N ALA A 188 -10.72 -13.26 19.44
CA ALA A 188 -10.22 -14.27 18.50
C ALA A 188 -8.80 -14.73 18.85
N PRO A 189 -8.50 -16.04 18.79
CA PRO A 189 -7.12 -16.52 18.83
C PRO A 189 -6.35 -16.01 17.60
N TYR A 190 -5.15 -15.53 17.85
CA TYR A 190 -4.14 -15.02 16.92
C TYR A 190 -4.09 -15.82 15.60
N SER A 191 -4.33 -15.17 14.46
CA SER A 191 -3.96 -15.68 13.14
C SER A 191 -2.69 -15.00 12.64
N ASP A 192 -1.91 -15.75 11.86
CA ASP A 192 -0.65 -15.38 11.20
C ASP A 192 -0.84 -14.32 10.08
N ASP A 193 -2.09 -13.93 9.81
CA ASP A 193 -2.49 -13.06 8.68
C ASP A 193 -2.54 -11.56 9.02
N ARG A 194 -2.28 -11.16 10.27
CA ARG A 194 -2.24 -9.72 10.61
C ARG A 194 -0.93 -9.10 10.10
N PRO A 195 -0.97 -7.92 9.46
CA PRO A 195 0.24 -7.30 8.91
C PRO A 195 1.26 -7.03 10.01
N ALA A 196 2.46 -7.58 9.82
CA ALA A 196 3.57 -7.44 10.74
C ALA A 196 4.37 -6.17 10.39
N HIS A 197 4.39 -5.19 11.29
CA HIS A 197 5.02 -3.90 11.08
C HIS A 197 6.48 -3.92 11.55
N GLU A 198 7.35 -3.12 10.94
CA GLU A 198 8.69 -2.87 11.48
C GLU A 198 8.61 -1.99 12.73
N LEU A 199 9.49 -2.22 13.71
CA LEU A 199 9.68 -1.35 14.87
C LEU A 199 10.75 -0.29 14.57
N LEU A 200 10.37 0.98 14.63
CA LEU A 200 11.32 2.10 14.71
C LEU A 200 11.15 2.79 16.07
N GLY A 201 12.27 3.02 16.76
CA GLY A 201 12.32 3.68 18.05
C GLY A 201 13.09 5.00 18.00
N LEU A 202 12.82 5.90 18.94
CA LEU A 202 13.60 7.11 19.15
C LEU A 202 14.09 7.15 20.59
N ARG A 203 15.39 7.27 20.79
CA ARG A 203 15.99 7.49 22.11
C ARG A 203 15.91 8.97 22.50
N PRO A 204 15.95 9.31 23.81
CA PRO A 204 15.92 10.71 24.28
C PRO A 204 17.03 11.63 23.74
N ASP A 205 18.11 11.07 23.19
CA ASP A 205 19.23 11.81 22.59
C ASP A 205 19.06 12.07 21.08
N ASN A 206 17.84 11.93 20.55
CA ASN A 206 17.50 12.04 19.13
C ASN A 206 18.19 11.00 18.23
N THR A 207 18.48 9.81 18.78
CA THR A 207 18.91 8.66 18.00
C THR A 207 17.71 7.81 17.60
N LEU A 208 17.37 7.80 16.30
CA LEU A 208 16.45 6.83 15.73
C LEU A 208 17.16 5.47 15.68
N VAL A 209 16.53 4.47 16.27
CA VAL A 209 17.01 3.09 16.30
C VAL A 209 16.06 2.20 15.52
N MET A 210 16.61 1.31 14.71
CA MET A 210 15.85 0.35 13.91
C MET A 210 16.61 -0.96 13.78
N ALA A 211 15.90 -2.05 13.52
CA ALA A 211 16.54 -3.33 13.22
C ALA A 211 17.28 -3.24 11.88
N GLU A 212 18.40 -3.96 11.74
CA GLU A 212 19.10 -4.05 10.45
C GLU A 212 18.18 -4.56 9.32
N SER A 213 17.30 -5.51 9.63
CA SER A 213 16.30 -6.04 8.70
C SER A 213 15.31 -4.97 8.21
N ALA A 214 14.94 -4.02 9.07
CA ALA A 214 14.05 -2.91 8.69
C ALA A 214 14.68 -1.97 7.65
N ALA A 215 16.00 -1.99 7.44
CA ALA A 215 16.65 -1.22 6.38
C ALA A 215 16.26 -1.70 4.97
N ALA A 216 15.78 -2.95 4.86
CA ALA A 216 15.22 -3.50 3.62
C ALA A 216 13.73 -3.14 3.42
N HIS A 217 13.11 -2.41 4.34
CA HIS A 217 11.72 -1.97 4.22
C HIS A 217 11.65 -0.56 3.59
N PRO A 218 10.78 -0.34 2.58
CA PRO A 218 10.74 0.90 1.79
C PRO A 218 10.40 2.14 2.62
N VAL A 219 9.39 2.05 3.49
CA VAL A 219 8.99 3.17 4.36
C VAL A 219 10.02 3.39 5.48
N ALA A 220 10.40 2.35 6.22
CA ALA A 220 11.41 2.46 7.29
C ALA A 220 12.75 3.06 6.83
N SER A 221 13.28 2.60 5.69
CA SER A 221 14.53 3.14 5.16
C SER A 221 14.39 4.60 4.68
N ALA A 222 13.22 5.00 4.17
CA ALA A 222 12.94 6.39 3.83
C ALA A 222 12.83 7.27 5.08
N LEU A 223 12.18 6.79 6.15
CA LEU A 223 12.12 7.48 7.45
C LEU A 223 13.52 7.69 8.03
N ALA A 224 14.36 6.65 8.05
CA ALA A 224 15.74 6.74 8.49
C ALA A 224 16.52 7.80 7.68
N ARG A 225 16.37 7.81 6.36
CA ARG A 225 17.03 8.80 5.49
C ARG A 225 16.57 10.23 5.77
N LEU A 226 15.28 10.45 5.98
CA LEU A 226 14.75 11.77 6.34
C LEU A 226 15.17 12.20 7.74
N ALA A 227 15.25 11.28 8.69
CA ALA A 227 15.73 11.54 10.04
C ALA A 227 17.21 12.01 10.02
N GLU A 228 18.09 11.31 9.27
CA GLU A 228 19.49 11.74 9.08
C GLU A 228 19.57 13.17 8.53
N ARG A 229 18.76 13.49 7.51
CA ARG A 229 18.69 14.84 6.93
C ARG A 229 18.11 15.88 7.89
N GLY A 230 17.25 15.46 8.80
CA GLY A 230 16.68 16.26 9.88
C GLY A 230 17.62 16.45 11.08
N GLY A 231 18.83 15.88 11.05
CA GLY A 231 19.82 16.02 12.11
C GLY A 231 19.72 14.96 13.22
N PHE A 232 18.87 13.95 13.07
CA PHE A 232 18.83 12.79 13.96
C PHE A 232 20.04 11.90 13.70
N ARG A 233 20.48 11.19 14.74
CA ARG A 233 21.36 10.04 14.55
C ARG A 233 20.52 8.85 14.14
N VAL A 234 21.03 7.99 13.24
CA VAL A 234 20.38 6.73 12.89
C VAL A 234 21.31 5.59 13.25
N GLU A 235 20.82 4.69 14.08
CA GLU A 235 21.51 3.48 14.50
C GLU A 235 20.71 2.26 14.01
N ARG A 236 21.42 1.34 13.37
CA ARG A 236 20.89 0.04 12.95
C ARG A 236 21.52 -1.00 13.87
N CYS A 237 20.69 -1.83 14.49
CA CYS A 237 21.16 -2.85 15.42
C CYS A 237 20.48 -4.22 15.16
N PRO A 238 21.04 -5.31 15.69
CA PRO A 238 20.37 -6.60 15.70
C PRO A 238 18.99 -6.52 16.35
N ALA A 239 18.05 -7.31 15.82
CA ALA A 239 16.67 -7.42 16.32
C ALA A 239 16.60 -7.57 17.86
N ALA A 240 17.35 -8.53 18.41
CA ALA A 240 17.39 -8.78 19.85
C ALA A 240 17.85 -7.56 20.67
N GLU A 241 18.78 -6.77 20.15
CA GLU A 241 19.25 -5.55 20.82
C GLU A 241 18.18 -4.46 20.80
N LEU A 242 17.45 -4.31 19.70
CA LEU A 242 16.33 -3.38 19.62
C LEU A 242 15.21 -3.76 20.59
N ALA A 243 14.88 -5.05 20.69
CA ALA A 243 13.89 -5.55 21.64
C ALA A 243 14.29 -5.23 23.10
N LEU A 244 15.56 -5.42 23.45
CA LEU A 244 16.09 -5.06 24.77
C LEU A 244 16.12 -3.54 25.03
N ALA A 245 16.22 -2.73 23.97
CA ALA A 245 16.25 -1.28 24.07
C ALA A 245 14.86 -0.64 24.23
N LEU A 246 13.75 -1.39 24.06
CA LEU A 246 12.38 -0.89 24.16
C LEU A 246 12.11 0.00 25.40
N PRO A 247 12.52 -0.38 26.63
CA PRO A 247 12.28 0.44 27.83
C PRO A 247 13.08 1.76 27.86
N LEU A 248 14.05 1.92 26.97
CA LEU A 248 14.92 3.10 26.87
C LEU A 248 14.47 4.07 25.78
N LEU A 249 13.45 3.70 24.99
CA LEU A 249 12.89 4.55 23.95
C LEU A 249 12.01 5.63 24.55
N ALA A 250 12.08 6.83 23.99
CA ALA A 250 11.14 7.92 24.24
C ALA A 250 9.86 7.75 23.40
N GLU A 251 10.03 7.39 22.12
CA GLU A 251 8.94 7.19 21.15
C GLU A 251 9.16 5.88 20.38
N ALA A 252 8.08 5.29 19.88
CA ALA A 252 8.14 4.21 18.90
C ALA A 252 7.00 4.31 17.89
N VAL A 253 7.27 3.84 16.68
CA VAL A 253 6.27 3.71 15.61
C VAL A 253 6.31 2.31 15.01
N ALA A 254 5.15 1.81 14.64
CA ALA A 254 4.96 0.62 13.82
C ALA A 254 4.88 1.05 12.35
N VAL A 255 5.77 0.54 11.51
CA VAL A 255 5.89 0.93 10.10
C VAL A 255 5.46 -0.21 9.18
N GLY A 256 4.47 0.07 8.33
CA GLY A 256 4.06 -0.76 7.20
C GLY A 256 4.29 -0.07 5.86
N ASP A 257 3.85 -0.67 4.76
CA ASP A 257 4.03 -0.13 3.40
C ASP A 257 3.17 1.13 3.14
N ASP A 258 2.04 1.25 3.84
CA ASP A 258 1.04 2.33 3.72
C ASP A 258 0.73 3.03 5.05
N SER A 259 1.51 2.74 6.09
CA SER A 259 1.16 3.10 7.47
C SER A 259 2.39 3.37 8.33
N VAL A 260 2.28 4.42 9.15
CA VAL A 260 3.22 4.70 10.24
C VAL A 260 2.38 5.05 11.46
N VAL A 261 2.28 4.12 12.40
CA VAL A 261 1.36 4.22 13.54
C VAL A 261 2.16 4.46 14.81
N PRO A 262 1.85 5.52 15.60
CA PRO A 262 2.49 5.73 16.89
C PRO A 262 2.11 4.61 17.86
N VAL A 263 3.08 4.13 18.62
CA VAL A 263 2.90 3.03 19.57
C VAL A 263 2.93 3.59 20.98
N ARG A 264 1.86 3.34 21.75
CA ARG A 264 1.78 3.79 23.16
C ARG A 264 2.17 2.72 24.17
N ARG A 265 2.03 1.44 23.81
CA ARG A 265 2.47 0.30 24.63
C ARG A 265 3.01 -0.82 23.76
N VAL A 266 4.03 -1.51 24.26
CA VAL A 266 4.53 -2.77 23.70
C VAL A 266 4.47 -3.83 24.80
N ASP A 267 3.79 -4.95 24.55
CA ASP A 267 3.61 -6.05 25.51
C ASP A 267 3.07 -5.58 26.88
N GLY A 268 2.21 -4.56 26.85
CA GLY A 268 1.61 -3.96 28.05
C GLY A 268 2.47 -2.92 28.78
N ALA A 269 3.76 -2.77 28.42
CA ALA A 269 4.63 -1.73 28.95
C ALA A 269 4.40 -0.40 28.23
N ALA A 270 4.21 0.69 28.98
CA ALA A 270 3.99 2.02 28.41
C ALA A 270 5.28 2.67 27.93
N LEU A 271 5.21 3.35 26.79
CA LEU A 271 6.27 4.23 26.32
C LEU A 271 6.13 5.61 26.98
N PRO A 272 7.25 6.32 27.27
CA PRO A 272 7.24 7.55 28.05
C PRO A 272 6.41 8.68 27.45
N ASP A 273 6.41 8.83 26.12
CA ASP A 273 5.69 9.91 25.45
C ASP A 273 5.16 9.47 24.07
N ALA A 274 4.01 8.79 24.08
CA ALA A 274 3.38 8.30 22.85
C ALA A 274 2.80 9.42 21.96
N ASP A 275 2.65 10.62 22.52
CA ASP A 275 2.10 11.80 21.84
C ASP A 275 3.21 12.76 21.35
N ALA A 276 4.49 12.44 21.61
CA ALA A 276 5.60 13.20 21.10
C ALA A 276 5.71 13.12 19.57
N THR A 277 6.26 14.18 18.99
CA THR A 277 6.20 14.44 17.55
C THR A 277 7.54 14.18 16.84
N GLY A 278 8.52 13.56 17.49
CA GLY A 278 9.83 13.29 16.89
C GLY A 278 9.72 12.40 15.65
N LEU A 279 9.37 11.13 15.85
CA LEU A 279 9.18 10.17 14.75
C LEU A 279 7.99 10.54 13.88
N MET A 280 6.91 11.02 14.49
CA MET A 280 5.72 11.39 13.73
C MET A 280 5.98 12.61 12.83
N GLY A 281 6.82 13.55 13.25
CA GLY A 281 7.27 14.66 12.40
C GLY A 281 8.06 14.20 11.18
N VAL A 282 8.89 13.16 11.32
CA VAL A 282 9.58 12.51 10.19
C VAL A 282 8.59 11.78 9.29
N ALA A 283 7.61 11.09 9.87
CA ALA A 283 6.55 10.41 9.12
C ALA A 283 5.68 11.38 8.30
N GLN A 284 5.30 12.51 8.89
CA GLN A 284 4.56 13.57 8.21
C GLN A 284 5.39 14.27 7.12
N HIS A 285 6.71 14.35 7.28
CA HIS A 285 7.60 14.77 6.19
C HIS A 285 7.53 13.77 5.03
N LEU A 286 7.67 12.47 5.32
CA LEU A 286 7.60 11.42 4.31
C LEU A 286 6.25 11.43 3.58
N LEU A 287 5.14 11.49 4.32
CA LEU A 287 3.80 11.58 3.74
C LEU A 287 3.68 12.77 2.80
N GLY A 288 4.21 13.93 3.20
CA GLY A 288 4.25 15.11 2.33
C GLY A 288 5.01 14.89 1.02
N VAL A 289 6.12 14.14 1.04
CA VAL A 289 6.86 13.75 -0.17
C VAL A 289 6.04 12.78 -1.01
N VAL A 290 5.50 11.72 -0.39
CA VAL A 290 4.69 10.69 -1.05
C VAL A 290 3.44 11.26 -1.70
N ARG A 291 2.80 12.26 -1.08
CA ARG A 291 1.63 13.01 -1.59
C ARG A 291 1.98 14.13 -2.57
N GLY A 292 3.26 14.43 -2.78
CA GLY A 292 3.69 15.51 -3.68
C GLY A 292 3.49 16.93 -3.13
N VAL A 293 3.16 17.07 -1.85
CA VAL A 293 3.06 18.36 -1.13
C VAL A 293 4.45 18.91 -0.80
N ARG A 294 5.44 18.02 -0.66
CA ARG A 294 6.86 18.35 -0.47
C ARG A 294 7.68 17.85 -1.65
N GLY A 295 8.80 18.53 -1.89
CA GLY A 295 9.72 18.14 -2.96
C GLY A 295 10.38 16.79 -2.70
N ASP A 296 10.34 15.92 -3.69
CA ASP A 296 11.00 14.62 -3.68
C ASP A 296 12.47 14.74 -4.12
N SER A 297 13.33 15.15 -3.19
CA SER A 297 14.76 15.32 -3.48
C SER A 297 15.54 14.00 -3.60
N GLU A 298 14.95 12.88 -3.16
CA GLU A 298 15.59 11.55 -3.21
C GLU A 298 15.14 10.75 -4.45
N GLY A 299 14.16 11.26 -5.22
CA GLY A 299 13.65 10.61 -6.42
C GLY A 299 12.87 9.33 -6.13
N TRP A 300 12.18 9.28 -4.98
CA TRP A 300 11.41 8.12 -4.54
C TRP A 300 10.08 7.93 -5.29
N CYS A 301 9.50 8.97 -5.85
CA CYS A 301 8.20 8.91 -6.53
C CYS A 301 8.40 8.78 -8.05
N ALA A 302 8.18 7.58 -8.58
CA ALA A 302 8.27 7.31 -10.01
C ALA A 302 6.97 7.68 -10.71
N GLU A 303 7.03 8.54 -11.73
CA GLU A 303 5.86 8.96 -12.51
C GLU A 303 5.34 7.83 -13.41
N VAL A 304 4.03 7.62 -13.41
CA VAL A 304 3.35 6.70 -14.33
C VAL A 304 3.09 7.43 -15.63
N ARG A 305 3.77 6.99 -16.69
CA ARG A 305 3.58 7.52 -18.05
C ARG A 305 2.99 6.43 -18.95
N PRO A 306 1.74 6.55 -19.41
CA PRO A 306 1.17 5.63 -20.38
C PRO A 306 1.83 5.80 -21.74
N THR A 307 1.83 4.74 -22.54
CA THR A 307 2.16 4.81 -23.96
C THR A 307 0.99 5.41 -24.76
N ASP A 308 1.24 5.88 -25.98
CA ASP A 308 0.17 6.41 -26.86
C ASP A 308 -0.96 5.40 -27.08
N GLY A 309 -0.63 4.10 -27.19
CA GLY A 309 -1.62 3.03 -27.32
C GLY A 309 -2.46 2.82 -26.06
N GLU A 310 -1.87 2.98 -24.88
CA GLU A 310 -2.59 2.91 -23.60
C GLU A 310 -3.49 4.13 -23.40
N VAL A 311 -3.04 5.33 -23.81
CA VAL A 311 -3.89 6.53 -23.81
C VAL A 311 -5.07 6.35 -24.75
N ALA A 312 -4.87 5.81 -25.96
CA ALA A 312 -5.95 5.53 -26.89
C ALA A 312 -7.00 4.57 -26.30
N ALA A 313 -6.56 3.49 -25.64
CA ALA A 313 -7.46 2.54 -24.99
C ALA A 313 -8.28 3.17 -23.85
N LEU A 314 -7.68 4.08 -23.06
CA LEU A 314 -8.39 4.83 -22.02
C LEU A 314 -9.44 5.78 -22.60
N VAL A 315 -9.13 6.43 -23.73
CA VAL A 315 -10.09 7.31 -24.42
C VAL A 315 -11.26 6.51 -24.98
N GLU A 316 -11.01 5.37 -25.63
CA GLU A 316 -12.07 4.48 -26.12
C GLU A 316 -12.98 4.02 -24.98
N LYS A 317 -12.41 3.60 -23.84
CA LYS A 317 -13.17 3.22 -22.64
C LYS A 317 -14.08 4.35 -22.13
N GLU A 318 -13.55 5.57 -22.09
CA GLU A 318 -14.30 6.75 -21.66
C GLU A 318 -15.47 7.06 -22.62
N GLU A 319 -15.23 6.99 -23.93
CA GLU A 319 -16.25 7.17 -24.96
C GLU A 319 -17.35 6.11 -24.85
N GLU A 320 -17.00 4.84 -24.62
CA GLU A 320 -17.95 3.76 -24.35
C GLU A 320 -18.78 4.02 -23.09
N ARG A 321 -18.15 4.48 -22.00
CA ARG A 321 -18.84 4.81 -20.75
C ARG A 321 -19.82 5.96 -20.92
N LEU A 322 -19.44 7.01 -21.65
CA LEU A 322 -20.31 8.15 -21.94
C LEU A 322 -21.45 7.80 -22.91
N ALA A 323 -21.22 6.82 -23.80
CA ALA A 323 -22.24 6.31 -24.72
C ALA A 323 -23.21 5.32 -24.06
N ALA A 324 -22.85 4.72 -22.92
CA ALA A 324 -23.72 3.82 -22.19
C ALA A 324 -24.98 4.58 -21.70
N PRO A 325 -26.19 4.05 -21.94
CA PRO A 325 -27.41 4.69 -21.46
C PRO A 325 -27.35 4.75 -19.94
N ALA A 326 -27.65 5.93 -19.36
CA ALA A 326 -27.79 6.07 -17.92
C ALA A 326 -28.75 4.99 -17.42
N GLY A 327 -28.20 4.00 -16.71
CA GLY A 327 -29.01 2.94 -16.11
C GLY A 327 -30.11 3.56 -15.24
N PRO A 328 -31.25 2.88 -15.06
CA PRO A 328 -32.31 3.43 -14.22
C PRO A 328 -31.72 3.73 -12.85
N LEU A 329 -31.75 5.00 -12.45
CA LEU A 329 -31.55 5.38 -11.06
C LEU A 329 -32.49 4.48 -10.25
N LEU A 330 -31.93 3.66 -9.36
CA LEU A 330 -32.71 2.92 -8.37
C LEU A 330 -33.28 3.92 -7.34
N GLY A 331 -34.17 4.79 -7.81
CA GLY A 331 -35.00 5.67 -7.03
C GLY A 331 -36.30 4.94 -6.70
N GLY A 332 -36.45 4.55 -5.44
CA GLY A 332 -37.76 4.30 -4.85
C GLY A 332 -38.23 2.85 -4.81
N LEU A 333 -37.55 2.01 -4.02
CA LEU A 333 -38.20 0.87 -3.37
C LEU A 333 -37.97 0.94 -1.85
N TRP A 334 -38.40 2.05 -1.24
CA TRP A 334 -38.83 2.02 0.15
C TRP A 334 -39.93 3.07 0.37
N ALA A 335 -41.14 2.74 -0.09
CA ALA A 335 -42.33 3.33 0.49
C ALA A 335 -42.66 2.52 1.75
N PRO A 336 -42.73 3.11 2.96
CA PRO A 336 -43.28 2.41 4.10
C PRO A 336 -44.78 2.22 3.84
N GLY A 337 -45.21 0.98 3.63
CA GLY A 337 -46.63 0.66 3.59
C GLY A 337 -47.30 1.08 4.90
N PRO A 338 -48.56 1.54 4.88
CA PRO A 338 -49.26 1.93 6.10
C PRO A 338 -49.46 0.68 6.96
N GLY A 339 -48.73 0.59 8.07
CA GLY A 339 -48.95 -0.43 9.08
C GLY A 339 -50.35 -0.26 9.70
N PRO A 340 -51.05 -1.35 10.04
CA PRO A 340 -52.38 -1.26 10.60
C PRO A 340 -52.34 -0.64 12.01
N CYS A 341 -53.05 0.48 12.18
CA CYS A 341 -53.36 1.05 13.48
C CYS A 341 -54.15 0.03 14.31
N VAL A 342 -53.53 -0.53 15.35
CA VAL A 342 -54.24 -1.21 16.42
C VAL A 342 -54.67 -0.14 17.42
N ALA A 343 -55.97 0.20 17.38
CA ALA A 343 -56.60 1.00 18.41
C ALA A 343 -56.61 0.21 19.73
N ARG A 344 -56.01 0.78 20.78
CA ARG A 344 -56.31 0.42 22.17
C ARG A 344 -57.47 1.31 22.62
N GLU A 345 -58.63 0.71 22.82
CA GLU A 345 -59.71 1.29 23.62
C GLU A 345 -59.41 1.08 25.12
N CYS A 346 -59.68 2.15 25.88
CA CYS A 346 -59.92 2.29 27.33
C CYS A 346 -59.17 1.39 28.34
#